data_AF-G0N3G5-F1
#
_entry.id   AF-G0N3G5-F1
#
_cell.length_a   1.000
_cell.length_b   1.000
_cell.length_c   1.000
_cell.angle_alpha   90.00
_cell.angle_beta   90.00
_cell.angle_gamma   90.00
#
_symmetry.space_group_name_H-M   'P 1'
#
loop_
_entity.id
_entity.type
_entity.pdbx_description
1 polymer ?
#
loop_
_entity_poly.entity_id
_entity_poly.type
_entity_poly.pdbx_seq_one_letter_code
_entity_poly.pdbx_strand_id
1 'polypeptide(L)'
;MASTFPLLRLPSRAIKFVLKYHDIAELILFSTLSNHAKNLVKSDKRNALNIEFLVCNGCYVNLYCSNTIMFGESPQQECGIESSSPCTVRVIDRWDPVEISFPVPGFNGVRDWIEHFMFIFNYSMVDVSFGPRDEWKYSHESIKKVLKCLPIGHLSVFENACEIVKNFPIMDSLYVDKTDSEPELQGEDLKFIKGVLIGNIARLEVNRVISMDLGTLFSFTFNCIPQKFCLASEKDNSYS
;
A
#
# COMPACT_ATOMS: atom_id res chain seq x y z
N MET A 1 6.04 35.85 -8.80
CA MET A 1 6.91 35.59 -9.97
C MET A 1 6.07 34.91 -11.03
N ALA A 2 6.08 35.39 -12.27
CA ALA A 2 5.38 34.75 -13.38
C ALA A 2 6.14 33.47 -13.79
N SER A 3 5.43 32.36 -14.03
CA SER A 3 6.06 31.12 -14.48
C SER A 3 6.73 31.32 -15.84
N THR A 4 7.99 30.92 -15.97
CA THR A 4 8.74 30.94 -17.23
C THR A 4 8.33 29.80 -18.17
N PHE A 5 7.59 28.81 -17.67
CA PHE A 5 7.12 27.68 -18.47
C PHE A 5 5.90 28.11 -19.32
N PRO A 6 5.99 28.12 -20.67
CA PRO A 6 4.96 28.68 -21.54
C PRO A 6 3.57 28.08 -21.31
N LEU A 7 3.48 26.77 -21.06
CA LEU A 7 2.20 26.10 -20.78
C LEU A 7 1.50 26.68 -19.55
N LEU A 8 2.26 27.01 -18.49
CA LEU A 8 1.70 27.57 -17.25
C LEU A 8 1.23 29.02 -17.38
N ARG A 9 1.47 29.67 -18.53
CA ARG A 9 0.95 31.01 -18.85
C ARG A 9 -0.40 30.96 -19.57
N LEU A 10 -0.83 29.78 -20.01
CA LEU A 10 -2.12 29.61 -20.67
C LEU A 10 -3.28 29.68 -19.67
N PRO A 11 -4.50 29.98 -20.14
CA PRO A 11 -5.69 29.89 -19.29
C PRO A 11 -5.89 28.49 -18.70
N SER A 12 -6.44 28.45 -17.48
CA SER A 12 -6.91 27.26 -16.74
C SER A 12 -7.32 26.07 -17.62
N ARG A 13 -8.32 26.38 -18.45
CA ARG A 13 -9.02 25.44 -19.32
C ARG A 13 -8.13 24.87 -20.42
N ALA A 14 -7.27 25.69 -21.01
CA ALA A 14 -6.36 25.25 -22.06
C ALA A 14 -5.30 24.30 -21.50
N ILE A 15 -4.75 24.59 -20.32
CA ILE A 15 -3.78 23.70 -19.67
C ILE A 15 -4.40 22.35 -19.37
N LYS A 16 -5.58 22.33 -18.73
CA LYS A 16 -6.28 21.07 -18.43
C LYS A 16 -6.60 20.26 -19.68
N PHE A 17 -7.00 20.95 -20.76
CA PHE A 17 -7.23 20.29 -22.04
C PHE A 17 -5.97 19.60 -22.56
N VAL A 18 -4.82 20.27 -22.50
CA VAL A 18 -3.52 19.70 -22.90
C VAL A 18 -3.13 18.50 -22.02
N LEU A 19 -3.22 18.63 -20.71
CA LEU A 19 -2.85 17.57 -19.75
C LEU A 19 -3.68 16.29 -19.93
N LYS A 20 -4.95 16.42 -20.34
CA LYS A 20 -5.83 15.26 -20.59
C LYS A 20 -5.27 14.28 -21.64
N TYR A 21 -4.44 14.77 -22.56
CA TYR A 21 -3.87 13.95 -23.64
C TYR A 21 -2.40 13.56 -23.42
N HIS A 22 -1.79 14.00 -22.32
CA HIS A 22 -0.43 13.59 -21.97
C HIS A 22 -0.42 12.19 -21.37
N ASP A 23 0.69 11.48 -21.59
CA ASP A 23 0.93 10.19 -20.98
C ASP A 23 1.18 10.32 -19.46
N ILE A 24 1.23 9.18 -18.77
CA ILE A 24 1.41 9.17 -17.31
C ILE A 24 2.80 9.66 -16.89
N ALA A 25 3.86 9.31 -17.63
CA ALA A 25 5.21 9.74 -17.30
C ALA A 25 5.37 11.26 -17.41
N GLU A 26 4.85 11.86 -18.49
CA GLU A 26 4.82 13.29 -18.73
C GLU A 26 4.02 14.03 -17.64
N LEU A 27 2.87 13.49 -17.23
CA LEU A 27 2.08 14.07 -16.14
C LEU A 27 2.81 14.04 -14.80
N ILE A 28 3.52 12.94 -14.50
CA ILE A 28 4.33 12.84 -13.29
C ILE A 28 5.43 13.90 -13.34
N LEU A 29 6.22 13.96 -14.42
CA LEU A 29 7.28 14.96 -14.59
C LEU A 29 6.74 16.39 -14.51
N PHE A 30 5.61 16.69 -15.16
CA PHE A 30 4.99 18.00 -15.09
C PHE A 30 4.56 18.35 -13.65
N SER A 31 4.00 17.39 -12.92
CA SER A 31 3.54 17.60 -11.55
C SER A 31 4.66 17.92 -10.55
N THR A 32 5.91 17.61 -10.86
CA THR A 32 7.06 17.93 -10.00
C THR A 32 7.61 19.34 -10.24
N LEU A 33 7.20 20.03 -11.31
CA LEU A 33 7.73 21.36 -11.66
C LEU A 33 7.33 22.47 -10.67
N SER A 34 6.13 22.39 -10.09
CA SER A 34 5.64 23.37 -9.11
C SER A 34 4.35 22.90 -8.40
N ASN A 35 3.99 23.53 -7.27
CA ASN A 35 2.70 23.30 -6.62
C ASN A 35 1.50 23.60 -7.54
N HIS A 36 1.64 24.57 -8.45
CA HIS A 36 0.57 24.88 -9.39
C HIS A 36 0.39 23.74 -10.41
N ALA A 37 1.50 23.23 -10.97
CA ALA A 37 1.48 22.08 -11.88
C ALA A 37 0.92 20.82 -11.18
N LYS A 38 1.37 20.54 -9.95
CA LYS A 38 0.85 19.45 -9.11
C LYS A 38 -0.67 19.52 -8.92
N ASN A 39 -1.20 20.71 -8.63
CA ASN A 39 -2.64 20.95 -8.50
C ASN A 39 -3.41 20.77 -9.82
N LEU A 40 -2.81 21.17 -10.95
CA LEU A 40 -3.42 20.99 -12.26
C LEU A 40 -3.55 19.51 -12.62
N VAL A 41 -2.51 18.71 -12.40
CA VAL A 41 -2.53 17.25 -12.62
C VAL A 41 -3.58 16.58 -11.73
N LYS A 42 -3.61 16.91 -10.43
CA LYS A 42 -4.67 16.43 -9.52
C LYS A 42 -6.08 16.70 -10.05
N SER A 43 -6.28 17.87 -10.66
CA SER A 43 -7.58 18.28 -11.18
C SER A 43 -8.04 17.55 -12.44
N ASP A 44 -7.15 16.79 -13.09
CA ASP A 44 -7.47 15.90 -14.21
C ASP A 44 -8.25 14.65 -13.76
N LYS A 45 -8.26 14.34 -12.46
CA LYS A 45 -9.02 13.25 -11.83
C LYS A 45 -8.69 11.85 -12.42
N ARG A 46 -7.45 11.62 -12.81
CA ARG A 46 -6.94 10.26 -13.04
C ARG A 46 -6.77 9.61 -11.68
N ASN A 47 -7.64 8.68 -11.33
CA ASN A 47 -7.60 8.03 -10.02
C ASN A 47 -6.67 6.83 -10.05
N ALA A 48 -5.94 6.62 -8.97
CA ALA A 48 -5.31 5.33 -8.72
C ALA A 48 -6.38 4.31 -8.32
N LEU A 49 -6.20 3.08 -8.78
CA LEU A 49 -6.94 1.92 -8.27
C LEU A 49 -6.43 1.59 -6.86
N ASN A 50 -5.11 1.53 -6.70
CA ASN A 50 -4.44 1.43 -5.42
C ASN A 50 -3.02 2.01 -5.48
N ILE A 51 -2.50 2.31 -4.29
CA ILE A 51 -1.08 2.61 -4.06
C ILE A 51 -0.61 1.60 -3.02
N GLU A 52 0.32 0.74 -3.40
CA GLU A 52 0.70 -0.41 -2.59
C GLU A 52 2.21 -0.41 -2.31
N PHE A 53 2.56 -0.66 -1.06
CA PHE A 53 3.92 -0.94 -0.62
C PHE A 53 4.07 -2.45 -0.43
N LEU A 54 4.80 -3.08 -1.34
CA LEU A 54 5.20 -4.49 -1.26
C LEU A 54 6.57 -4.59 -0.60
N VAL A 55 6.65 -5.25 0.55
CA VAL A 55 7.89 -5.35 1.33
C VAL A 55 9.02 -6.08 0.58
N CYS A 56 8.67 -6.94 -0.38
CA CYS A 56 9.62 -7.61 -1.25
C CYS A 56 10.06 -6.77 -2.45
N ASN A 57 9.28 -5.79 -2.93
CA ASN A 57 9.52 -5.19 -4.26
C ASN A 57 9.44 -3.64 -4.32
N GLY A 58 9.09 -2.98 -3.23
CA GLY A 58 8.97 -1.52 -3.18
C GLY A 58 7.54 -1.06 -3.40
N CYS A 59 7.35 0.05 -4.09
CA CYS A 59 6.04 0.69 -4.24
C CYS A 59 5.48 0.59 -5.65
N TYR A 60 4.17 0.46 -5.71
CA TYR A 60 3.38 0.34 -6.92
C TYR A 60 2.21 1.32 -6.87
N VAL A 61 1.93 1.98 -7.99
CA VAL A 61 0.67 2.69 -8.22
C VAL A 61 0.02 2.08 -9.44
N ASN A 62 -1.12 1.43 -9.24
CA ASN A 62 -1.90 0.90 -10.35
C ASN A 62 -2.97 1.92 -10.73
N LEU A 63 -3.00 2.32 -11.98
CA LEU A 63 -3.99 3.27 -12.51
C LEU A 63 -5.08 2.51 -13.28
N TYR A 64 -6.30 3.07 -13.33
CA TYR A 64 -7.40 2.51 -14.12
C TYR A 64 -7.13 2.45 -15.62
N CYS A 65 -6.18 3.24 -16.12
CA CYS A 65 -5.79 3.29 -17.54
C CYS A 65 -4.72 2.25 -17.92
N SER A 66 -4.54 1.20 -17.11
CA SER A 66 -3.60 0.09 -17.34
C SER A 66 -2.11 0.46 -17.25
N ASN A 67 -1.78 1.65 -16.77
CA ASN A 67 -0.39 1.98 -16.43
C ASN A 67 -0.10 1.56 -14.98
N THR A 68 1.10 1.03 -14.77
CA THR A 68 1.65 0.76 -13.44
C THR A 68 2.91 1.60 -13.25
N ILE A 69 2.97 2.31 -12.13
CA ILE A 69 4.13 3.09 -11.73
C ILE A 69 4.87 2.31 -10.64
N MET A 70 6.17 2.13 -10.79
CA MET A 70 7.02 1.40 -9.84
C MET A 70 8.15 2.29 -9.35
N PHE A 71 8.41 2.28 -8.05
CA PHE A 71 9.49 3.05 -7.43
C PHE A 71 9.92 2.44 -6.10
N GLY A 72 11.08 2.82 -5.59
CA GLY A 72 11.65 2.26 -4.35
C GLY A 72 12.28 0.88 -4.51
N GLU A 73 12.20 0.27 -5.69
CA GLU A 73 12.98 -0.93 -6.02
C GLU A 73 14.43 -0.55 -6.30
N SER A 74 15.38 -1.29 -5.70
CA SER A 74 16.80 -1.18 -6.00
C SER A 74 17.28 -2.48 -6.64
N PRO A 75 17.59 -2.51 -7.95
CA PRO A 75 18.20 -3.69 -8.57
C PRO A 75 19.63 -3.95 -8.08
N GLN A 76 20.24 -3.02 -7.35
CA GLN A 76 21.64 -3.09 -6.89
C GLN A 76 21.78 -3.06 -5.37
N GLN A 77 20.72 -3.27 -4.58
CA GLN A 77 20.75 -3.20 -3.10
C GLN A 77 21.16 -1.84 -2.48
N GLU A 78 21.62 -0.86 -3.27
CA GLU A 78 22.18 0.41 -2.75
C GLU A 78 21.15 1.52 -2.48
N CYS A 79 20.03 1.56 -3.22
CA CYS A 79 18.89 2.41 -2.83
C CYS A 79 18.02 1.70 -1.81
N GLY A 80 18.38 1.80 -0.53
CA GLY A 80 17.43 1.51 0.54
C GLY A 80 16.18 2.41 0.38
N ILE A 81 15.02 1.96 0.83
CA ILE A 81 13.79 2.81 0.89
C ILE A 81 13.98 4.09 1.73
N GLU A 82 15.07 4.15 2.51
CA GLU A 82 15.54 5.29 3.29
C GLU A 82 16.71 6.06 2.63
N SER A 83 17.12 5.69 1.42
CA SER A 83 18.22 6.35 0.73
C SER A 83 17.88 7.82 0.47
N SER A 84 18.86 8.69 0.70
CA SER A 84 18.79 10.10 0.36
C SER A 84 19.05 10.36 -1.13
N SER A 85 19.41 9.33 -1.91
CA SER A 85 19.55 9.45 -3.36
C SER A 85 18.17 9.59 -4.02
N PRO A 86 18.07 10.33 -5.15
CA PRO A 86 16.82 10.42 -5.90
C PRO A 86 16.30 9.03 -6.27
N CYS A 87 15.06 8.74 -5.88
CA CYS A 87 14.40 7.49 -6.21
C CYS A 87 13.99 7.51 -7.69
N THR A 88 14.40 6.48 -8.45
CA THR A 88 13.95 6.29 -9.84
C THR A 88 12.49 5.88 -9.85
N VAL A 89 11.70 6.54 -10.69
CA VAL A 89 10.33 6.15 -11.02
C VAL A 89 10.33 5.47 -12.37
N ARG A 90 9.67 4.32 -12.45
CA ARG A 90 9.40 3.60 -13.69
C ARG A 90 7.91 3.63 -13.97
N VAL A 91 7.55 3.84 -15.23
CA VAL A 91 6.17 3.80 -15.71
C VAL A 91 6.10 2.74 -16.79
N ILE A 92 5.22 1.77 -16.61
CA ILE A 92 4.98 0.67 -17.54
C ILE A 92 3.56 0.80 -18.05
N ASP A 93 3.38 0.76 -19.36
CA ASP A 93 2.07 0.60 -19.99
C ASP A 93 1.82 -0.90 -20.26
N ARG A 94 0.66 -1.42 -19.83
CA ARG A 94 0.32 -2.83 -20.02
C ARG A 94 0.07 -3.17 -21.49
N TRP A 95 -0.39 -2.21 -22.28
CA TRP A 95 -0.76 -2.42 -23.69
C TRP A 95 0.42 -2.28 -24.63
N ASP A 96 1.37 -1.41 -24.28
CA ASP A 96 2.63 -1.24 -24.98
C ASP A 96 3.76 -1.34 -23.95
N PRO A 97 4.56 -2.43 -23.91
CA PRO A 97 5.53 -2.70 -22.85
C PRO A 97 6.76 -1.78 -22.89
N VAL A 98 6.59 -0.55 -23.38
CA VAL A 98 7.56 0.54 -23.23
C VAL A 98 7.64 0.93 -21.77
N GLU A 99 8.80 0.69 -21.18
CA GLU A 99 9.14 1.16 -19.86
C GLU A 99 9.85 2.52 -19.97
N ILE A 100 9.30 3.53 -19.30
CA ILE A 100 9.94 4.84 -19.15
C ILE A 100 10.46 4.95 -17.72
N SER A 101 11.75 5.23 -17.57
CA SER A 101 12.39 5.40 -16.27
C SER A 101 13.03 6.79 -16.15
N PHE A 102 12.83 7.45 -15.01
CA PHE A 102 13.42 8.76 -14.77
C PHE A 102 13.66 9.00 -13.27
N PRO A 103 14.81 9.58 -12.88
CA PRO A 103 14.99 10.17 -11.57
C PRO A 103 14.43 11.61 -11.55
N VAL A 104 13.85 12.03 -10.42
CA VAL A 104 13.49 13.44 -10.23
C VAL A 104 14.32 14.04 -9.08
N PRO A 105 15.19 15.03 -9.37
CA PRO A 105 15.90 15.76 -8.34
C PRO A 105 14.95 16.45 -7.36
N GLY A 106 15.22 16.35 -6.05
CA GLY A 106 14.42 16.97 -4.99
C GLY A 106 13.29 16.10 -4.43
N PHE A 107 13.06 14.91 -5.00
CA PHE A 107 12.27 13.84 -4.36
C PHE A 107 13.25 12.86 -3.71
N ASN A 108 13.41 12.97 -2.39
CA ASN A 108 14.56 12.40 -1.67
C ASN A 108 14.23 11.06 -0.97
N GLY A 109 13.22 10.34 -1.46
CA GLY A 109 12.90 9.01 -0.98
C GLY A 109 11.54 8.50 -1.42
N VAL A 110 11.23 7.27 -0.98
CA VAL A 110 9.98 6.57 -1.31
C VAL A 110 8.77 7.27 -0.71
N ARG A 111 8.90 7.82 0.51
CA ARG A 111 7.82 8.56 1.18
C ARG A 111 7.32 9.74 0.36
N ASP A 112 8.24 10.58 -0.13
CA ASP A 112 7.90 11.77 -0.92
C ASP A 112 7.09 11.39 -2.15
N TRP A 113 7.45 10.27 -2.79
CA TRP A 113 6.71 9.72 -3.93
C TRP A 113 5.34 9.19 -3.55
N ILE A 114 5.19 8.44 -2.44
CA ILE A 114 3.89 7.97 -1.96
C ILE A 114 2.96 9.17 -1.73
N GLU A 115 3.38 10.16 -0.94
CA GLU A 115 2.58 11.34 -0.63
C GLU A 115 2.22 12.14 -1.89
N HIS A 116 3.14 12.20 -2.86
CA HIS A 116 2.90 12.85 -4.14
C HIS A 116 1.88 12.12 -4.99
N PHE A 117 1.99 10.80 -5.12
CA PHE A 117 1.05 9.99 -5.90
C PHE A 117 -0.34 9.93 -5.26
N MET A 118 -0.41 9.80 -3.94
CA MET A 118 -1.66 9.96 -3.19
C MET A 118 -2.34 11.29 -3.55
N PHE A 119 -1.57 12.38 -3.60
CA PHE A 119 -2.09 13.70 -3.94
C PHE A 119 -2.56 13.81 -5.39
N ILE A 120 -1.71 13.48 -6.37
CA ILE A 120 -2.01 13.72 -7.80
C ILE A 120 -3.03 12.72 -8.36
N PHE A 121 -3.10 11.52 -7.81
CA PHE A 121 -4.04 10.48 -8.24
C PHE A 121 -5.26 10.34 -7.32
N ASN A 122 -5.53 11.36 -6.48
CA ASN A 122 -6.70 11.44 -5.61
C ASN A 122 -6.94 10.18 -4.77
N TYR A 123 -5.86 9.59 -4.25
CA TYR A 123 -5.90 8.37 -3.45
C TYR A 123 -5.46 8.69 -2.02
N SER A 124 -6.26 8.33 -1.03
CA SER A 124 -6.11 8.83 0.34
C SER A 124 -5.37 7.91 1.28
N MET A 125 -5.04 6.69 0.86
CA MET A 125 -4.43 5.65 1.70
C MET A 125 -3.31 4.93 0.99
N VAL A 126 -2.50 4.19 1.72
CA VAL A 126 -1.52 3.26 1.16
C VAL A 126 -1.84 1.85 1.65
N ASP A 127 -1.79 0.90 0.73
CA ASP A 127 -1.89 -0.52 1.03
C ASP A 127 -0.50 -1.07 1.33
N VAL A 128 -0.39 -2.05 2.21
CA VAL A 128 0.89 -2.61 2.63
C VAL A 128 0.77 -4.12 2.66
N SER A 129 1.71 -4.79 1.98
CA SER A 129 1.70 -6.23 1.80
C SER A 129 3.01 -6.85 2.28
N PHE A 130 2.90 -7.69 3.31
CA PHE A 130 3.98 -8.47 3.91
C PHE A 130 3.87 -9.92 3.45
N GLY A 131 4.58 -10.26 2.37
CA GLY A 131 4.73 -11.64 1.89
C GLY A 131 5.56 -12.53 2.83
N PRO A 132 6.02 -13.70 2.36
CA PRO A 132 6.89 -14.58 3.12
C PRO A 132 8.14 -13.86 3.63
N ARG A 133 8.57 -14.15 4.87
CA ARG A 133 9.63 -13.37 5.55
C ARG A 133 10.99 -13.46 4.85
N ASP A 134 11.28 -14.58 4.22
CA ASP A 134 12.51 -14.81 3.46
C ASP A 134 12.60 -14.01 2.15
N GLU A 135 11.48 -13.48 1.67
CA GLU A 135 11.43 -12.62 0.47
C GLU A 135 11.58 -11.12 0.79
N TRP A 136 11.63 -10.75 2.06
CA TRP A 136 11.63 -9.34 2.44
C TRP A 136 12.93 -8.65 2.05
N LYS A 137 12.81 -7.56 1.28
CA LYS A 137 13.95 -6.70 0.93
C LYS A 137 14.18 -5.58 1.95
N TYR A 138 13.18 -5.26 2.76
CA TYR A 138 13.23 -4.14 3.70
C TYR A 138 13.00 -4.59 5.14
N SER A 139 13.68 -3.91 6.07
CA SER A 139 13.49 -4.16 7.50
C SER A 139 12.16 -3.58 7.99
N HIS A 140 11.62 -4.17 9.08
CA HIS A 140 10.44 -3.64 9.78
C HIS A 140 10.58 -2.15 10.14
N GLU A 141 11.74 -1.76 10.69
CA GLU A 141 11.99 -0.37 11.11
C GLU A 141 11.98 0.59 9.92
N SER A 142 12.54 0.17 8.79
CA SER A 142 12.56 0.98 7.57
C SER A 142 11.18 1.22 7.00
N ILE A 143 10.35 0.17 6.94
CA ILE A 143 8.96 0.26 6.47
C ILE A 143 8.16 1.17 7.41
N LYS A 144 8.28 0.96 8.72
CA LYS A 144 7.61 1.77 9.74
C LYS A 144 8.00 3.24 9.65
N LYS A 145 9.27 3.55 9.39
CA LYS A 145 9.77 4.92 9.21
C LYS A 145 9.18 5.58 7.96
N VAL A 146 9.18 4.87 6.82
CA VAL A 146 8.65 5.38 5.55
C VAL A 146 7.14 5.63 5.65
N LEU A 147 6.40 4.67 6.21
CA LEU A 147 4.94 4.71 6.31
C LEU A 147 4.42 5.48 7.53
N LYS A 148 5.32 6.03 8.37
CA LYS A 148 4.95 6.73 9.59
C LYS A 148 3.96 7.86 9.31
N CYS A 149 2.82 7.82 9.99
CA CYS A 149 1.70 8.77 9.86
C CYS A 149 0.98 8.76 8.50
N LEU A 150 1.28 7.80 7.62
CA LEU A 150 0.45 7.58 6.43
C LEU A 150 -0.78 6.75 6.84
N PRO A 151 -1.98 7.10 6.34
CA PRO A 151 -3.16 6.29 6.55
C PRO A 151 -3.05 4.98 5.77
N ILE A 152 -3.18 3.87 6.48
CA ILE A 152 -3.12 2.52 5.90
C ILE A 152 -4.53 2.12 5.48
N GLY A 153 -4.72 1.79 4.19
CA GLY A 153 -5.99 1.31 3.66
C GLY A 153 -6.11 -0.17 3.95
N HIS A 154 -5.36 -0.97 3.20
CA HIS A 154 -5.29 -2.40 3.37
C HIS A 154 -3.94 -2.86 3.92
N LEU A 155 -3.95 -3.69 4.96
CA LEU A 155 -2.78 -4.40 5.45
C LEU A 155 -2.94 -5.90 5.15
N SER A 156 -2.03 -6.46 4.37
CA SER A 156 -1.98 -7.88 4.04
C SER A 156 -0.75 -8.52 4.67
N VAL A 157 -0.94 -9.61 5.42
CA VAL A 157 0.13 -10.26 6.18
C VAL A 157 0.04 -11.77 6.04
N PHE A 158 1.10 -12.39 5.52
CA PHE A 158 1.17 -13.84 5.29
C PHE A 158 1.91 -14.59 6.41
N GLU A 159 2.78 -13.91 7.17
CA GLU A 159 3.54 -14.49 8.29
C GLU A 159 3.74 -13.44 9.39
N ASN A 160 3.90 -13.87 10.65
CA ASN A 160 4.17 -12.99 11.80
C ASN A 160 3.11 -11.89 11.99
N ALA A 161 1.85 -12.21 11.71
CA ALA A 161 0.73 -11.28 11.77
C ALA A 161 0.67 -10.47 13.07
N CYS A 162 0.92 -11.11 14.22
CA CYS A 162 0.88 -10.43 15.50
C CYS A 162 1.96 -9.35 15.64
N GLU A 163 3.18 -9.60 15.17
CA GLU A 163 4.27 -8.62 15.21
C GLU A 163 3.98 -7.43 14.29
N ILE A 164 3.51 -7.71 13.07
CA ILE A 164 3.26 -6.68 12.05
C ILE A 164 2.05 -5.82 12.45
N VAL A 165 0.93 -6.43 12.83
CA VAL A 165 -0.30 -5.68 13.19
C VAL A 165 -0.07 -4.77 14.40
N LYS A 166 0.80 -5.16 15.36
CA LYS A 166 1.20 -4.28 16.47
C LYS A 166 1.86 -2.97 16.00
N ASN A 167 2.51 -2.98 14.84
CA ASN A 167 3.17 -1.80 14.26
C ASN A 167 2.24 -0.94 13.40
N PHE A 168 1.09 -1.48 12.97
CA PHE A 168 0.10 -0.78 12.13
C PHE A 168 -1.30 -0.88 12.77
N PRO A 169 -1.53 -0.24 13.92
CA PRO A 169 -2.76 -0.42 14.70
C PRO A 169 -4.00 0.24 14.07
N ILE A 170 -3.84 1.11 13.08
CA ILE A 170 -4.92 1.86 12.44
C ILE A 170 -4.89 1.52 10.94
N MET A 171 -5.92 0.79 10.49
CA MET A 171 -6.12 0.40 9.09
C MET A 171 -7.62 0.23 8.81
N ASP A 172 -8.02 0.37 7.55
CA ASP A 172 -9.41 0.16 7.13
C ASP A 172 -9.71 -1.33 6.93
N SER A 173 -8.75 -2.07 6.38
CA SER A 173 -8.89 -3.48 6.02
C SER A 173 -7.67 -4.28 6.42
N LEU A 174 -7.86 -5.47 7.00
CA LEU A 174 -6.79 -6.40 7.38
C LEU A 174 -7.03 -7.76 6.72
N TYR A 175 -6.03 -8.28 6.00
CA TYR A 175 -5.95 -9.65 5.52
C TYR A 175 -4.81 -10.37 6.24
N VAL A 176 -5.13 -11.47 6.90
CA VAL A 176 -4.15 -12.36 7.53
C VAL A 176 -4.27 -13.73 6.91
N ASP A 177 -3.22 -14.15 6.21
CA ASP A 177 -3.07 -15.51 5.73
C ASP A 177 -2.11 -16.27 6.64
N LYS A 178 -2.25 -17.60 6.68
CA LYS A 178 -1.31 -18.47 7.36
C LYS A 178 -0.62 -19.33 6.31
N THR A 179 0.70 -19.23 6.20
CA THR A 179 1.48 -20.24 5.45
C THR A 179 1.49 -21.57 6.22
N ASP A 180 1.63 -22.69 5.52
CA ASP A 180 1.70 -24.04 6.15
C ASP A 180 2.85 -24.16 7.16
N SER A 181 3.82 -23.26 7.10
CA SER A 181 5.03 -23.24 7.90
C SER A 181 4.86 -22.51 9.24
N GLU A 182 3.82 -21.70 9.40
CA GLU A 182 3.63 -20.90 10.61
C GLU A 182 3.05 -21.75 11.76
N PRO A 183 3.59 -21.69 12.99
CA PRO A 183 3.00 -22.40 14.12
C PRO A 183 1.59 -21.88 14.43
N GLU A 184 0.79 -22.64 15.17
CA GLU A 184 -0.48 -22.13 15.68
C GLU A 184 -0.25 -20.99 16.69
N LEU A 185 -1.17 -20.03 16.74
CA LEU A 185 -1.07 -18.92 17.68
C LEU A 185 -1.32 -19.43 19.10
N GLN A 186 -0.44 -19.07 20.03
CA GLN A 186 -0.53 -19.45 21.43
C GLN A 186 -0.38 -18.24 22.35
N GLY A 187 -0.80 -18.41 23.61
CA GLY A 187 -0.55 -17.44 24.68
C GLY A 187 -0.98 -16.01 24.34
N GLU A 188 -0.04 -15.07 24.44
CA GLU A 188 -0.31 -13.65 24.26
C GLU A 188 -0.66 -13.27 22.83
N ASP A 189 -0.08 -13.93 21.82
CA ASP A 189 -0.36 -13.62 20.42
C ASP A 189 -1.76 -14.07 20.01
N LEU A 190 -2.24 -15.20 20.53
CA LEU A 190 -3.63 -15.62 20.37
C LEU A 190 -4.59 -14.61 21.03
N LYS A 191 -4.25 -14.13 22.23
CA LYS A 191 -5.05 -13.11 22.91
C LYS A 191 -5.07 -11.79 22.14
N PHE A 192 -3.93 -11.40 21.58
CA PHE A 192 -3.79 -10.19 20.77
C PHE A 192 -4.64 -10.27 19.51
N ILE A 193 -4.50 -11.33 18.72
CA ILE A 193 -5.26 -11.45 17.46
C ILE A 193 -6.77 -11.47 17.73
N LYS A 194 -7.23 -12.14 18.80
CA LYS A 194 -8.64 -12.10 19.21
C LYS A 194 -9.10 -10.67 19.50
N GLY A 195 -8.26 -9.87 20.16
CA GLY A 195 -8.52 -8.46 20.38
C GLY A 195 -8.65 -7.66 19.07
N VAL A 196 -7.80 -7.95 18.08
CA VAL A 196 -7.88 -7.35 16.74
C VAL A 196 -9.19 -7.73 16.05
N LEU A 197 -9.60 -9.00 16.18
CA LEU A 197 -10.83 -9.51 15.56
C LEU A 197 -12.12 -8.87 16.10
N ILE A 198 -12.13 -8.51 17.38
CA ILE A 198 -13.24 -7.80 18.03
C ILE A 198 -13.13 -6.28 17.82
N GLY A 199 -11.98 -5.81 17.32
CA GLY A 199 -11.70 -4.41 17.07
C GLY A 199 -12.54 -3.81 15.93
N ASN A 200 -12.49 -2.48 15.84
CA ASN A 200 -13.25 -1.72 14.83
C ASN A 200 -12.48 -1.62 13.50
N ILE A 201 -12.16 -2.75 12.88
CA ILE A 201 -11.63 -2.81 11.51
C ILE A 201 -12.81 -3.01 10.56
N ALA A 202 -12.94 -2.14 9.55
CA ALA A 202 -14.11 -2.15 8.67
C ALA A 202 -14.21 -3.43 7.84
N ARG A 203 -13.07 -4.00 7.45
CA ARG A 203 -12.99 -5.29 6.74
C ARG A 203 -11.87 -6.13 7.30
N LEU A 204 -12.16 -7.36 7.67
CA LEU A 204 -11.18 -8.26 8.28
C LEU A 204 -11.31 -9.63 7.68
N GLU A 205 -10.29 -10.12 7.00
CA GLU A 205 -10.27 -11.45 6.36
C GLU A 205 -9.12 -12.25 6.96
N VAL A 206 -9.44 -13.40 7.55
CA VAL A 206 -8.45 -14.23 8.26
C VAL A 206 -8.55 -15.66 7.77
N ASN A 207 -7.52 -16.08 7.02
CA ASN A 207 -7.35 -17.43 6.54
C ASN A 207 -6.41 -18.21 7.49
N ARG A 208 -6.85 -18.38 8.73
CA ARG A 208 -6.09 -19.07 9.78
C ARG A 208 -7.02 -19.76 10.77
N VAL A 209 -6.59 -20.89 11.32
CA VAL A 209 -7.27 -21.54 12.45
C VAL A 209 -7.02 -20.72 13.71
N ILE A 210 -8.08 -20.19 14.30
CA ILE A 210 -8.04 -19.44 15.56
C ILE A 210 -9.03 -20.09 16.53
N SER A 211 -8.51 -20.70 17.59
CA SER A 211 -9.35 -21.27 18.65
C SER A 211 -10.06 -20.14 19.39
N MET A 212 -11.39 -20.18 19.44
CA MET A 212 -12.23 -19.21 20.14
C MET A 212 -13.20 -19.92 21.08
N ASP A 213 -13.38 -19.35 22.27
CA ASP A 213 -14.51 -19.71 23.11
C ASP A 213 -15.79 -19.03 22.58
N LEU A 214 -16.95 -19.60 22.96
CA LEU A 214 -18.26 -19.09 22.56
C LEU A 214 -18.48 -17.63 22.95
N GLY A 215 -17.97 -17.17 24.10
CA GLY A 215 -18.14 -15.78 24.56
C GLY A 215 -17.43 -14.78 23.65
N THR A 216 -16.19 -15.09 23.26
CA THR A 216 -15.43 -14.33 22.26
C THR A 216 -16.19 -14.29 20.93
N LEU A 217 -16.74 -15.42 20.48
CA LEU A 217 -17.50 -15.50 19.23
C LEU A 217 -18.76 -14.62 19.25
N PHE A 218 -19.50 -14.58 20.36
CA PHE A 218 -20.67 -13.72 20.51
C PHE A 218 -20.34 -12.23 20.61
N SER A 219 -19.10 -11.90 20.94
CA SER A 219 -18.63 -10.51 20.99
C SER A 219 -18.33 -9.93 19.61
N PHE A 220 -18.35 -10.76 18.55
CA PHE A 220 -18.26 -10.26 17.18
C PHE A 220 -19.54 -9.53 16.80
N THR A 221 -19.45 -8.21 16.69
CA THR A 221 -20.42 -7.44 15.92
C THR A 221 -20.24 -7.79 14.45
N PHE A 222 -21.06 -8.70 13.93
CA PHE A 222 -21.14 -9.02 12.51
C PHE A 222 -21.69 -7.82 11.72
N ASN A 223 -20.86 -6.80 11.51
CA ASN A 223 -21.08 -5.80 10.47
C ASN A 223 -20.47 -6.23 9.12
N CYS A 224 -19.79 -7.38 9.09
CA CYS A 224 -19.19 -7.94 7.89
C CYS A 224 -20.17 -8.87 7.15
N ILE A 225 -20.24 -8.68 5.82
CA ILE A 225 -20.87 -9.57 4.83
C ILE A 225 -20.43 -11.04 5.12
N PRO A 226 -21.29 -12.06 4.90
CA PRO A 226 -21.02 -13.42 5.37
C PRO A 226 -19.67 -13.96 4.89
N GLN A 227 -18.71 -14.05 5.81
CA GLN A 227 -17.44 -14.72 5.56
C GLN A 227 -17.61 -16.23 5.75
N LYS A 228 -17.00 -17.01 4.86
CA LYS A 228 -16.86 -18.45 5.05
C LYS A 228 -15.85 -18.71 6.15
N PHE A 229 -16.32 -18.85 7.38
CA PHE A 229 -15.52 -19.44 8.44
C PHE A 229 -15.49 -20.96 8.26
N CYS A 230 -14.33 -21.52 7.93
CA CYS A 230 -14.08 -22.95 8.06
C CYS A 230 -13.74 -23.25 9.53
N LEU A 231 -14.76 -23.51 10.34
CA LEU A 231 -14.58 -23.97 11.71
C LEU A 231 -14.26 -25.47 11.70
N ALA A 232 -13.00 -25.82 12.00
CA ALA A 232 -12.68 -27.18 12.40
C ALA A 232 -13.04 -27.33 13.88
N SER A 233 -14.07 -28.12 14.19
CA SER A 233 -14.34 -28.50 15.58
C SER A 233 -13.30 -29.54 16.01
N GLU A 234 -12.53 -29.25 17.05
CA GLU A 234 -11.79 -30.27 17.77
C GLU A 234 -12.80 -31.28 18.33
N LYS A 235 -12.88 -32.46 17.71
CA LYS A 235 -13.52 -33.60 18.36
C LYS A 235 -12.51 -34.17 19.34
N ASP A 236 -12.89 -34.15 20.61
CA ASP A 236 -12.26 -34.89 21.70
C ASP A 236 -11.92 -36.32 21.25
N ASN A 237 -10.64 -36.57 21.03
CA ASN A 237 -10.10 -37.93 20.94
C ASN A 237 -9.86 -38.44 22.36
N SER A 238 -10.94 -38.77 23.05
CA SER A 238 -10.92 -39.66 24.20
C SER A 238 -11.55 -40.99 23.80
N TYR A 239 -10.74 -41.90 23.25
CA TYR A 239 -11.03 -43.32 23.34
C TYR A 239 -9.76 -44.06 23.78
N SER A 240 -9.90 -44.61 24.98
CA SER A 240 -9.18 -45.70 25.65
C SER A 240 -8.56 -46.76 24.76
#